data_AF-A0A921H0W3-F1
#
_entry.id   AF-A0A921H0W3-F1
#
_cell.length_a   1.000
_cell.length_b   1.000
_cell.length_c   1.000
_cell.angle_alpha   90.00
_cell.angle_beta   90.00
_cell.angle_gamma   90.00
#
_symmetry.space_group_name_H-M   'P 1'
#
loop_
_entity.id
_entity.type
_entity.pdbx_description
1 polymer ?
#
loop_
_entity_poly.entity_id
_entity_poly.type
_entity_poly.pdbx_seq_one_letter_code
_entity_poly.pdbx_strand_id
1 'polypeptide(L)' 'GEKVTRDNVIDKVEDYEGHTLDTSTYKYKEPEQNEDGEWGFSFTDKDGDLAGSYIVDKDGDVTKYDENGDPE' A
#
# COMPACT_ATOMS: atom_id res chain seq x y z
N GLY A 1 -4.57 -11.08 -15.32
CA GLY A 1 -5.24 -9.89 -14.78
C GLY A 1 -4.75 -8.65 -15.50
N GLU A 2 -5.27 -7.49 -15.11
CA GLU A 2 -4.66 -6.19 -15.44
C GLU A 2 -3.29 -6.09 -14.76
N LYS A 3 -2.27 -5.60 -15.47
CA LYS A 3 -0.93 -5.44 -14.92
C LYS A 3 -0.93 -4.36 -13.84
N VAL A 4 -0.28 -4.62 -12.71
CA VAL A 4 -0.05 -3.59 -11.67
C VAL A 4 0.98 -2.57 -12.14
N THR A 5 0.62 -1.30 -12.04
CA THR A 5 1.42 -0.13 -12.39
C THR A 5 1.37 0.88 -11.26
N ARG A 6 2.29 1.86 -11.32
CA ARG A 6 2.30 2.98 -10.39
C ARG A 6 0.98 3.74 -10.34
N ASP A 7 0.28 3.82 -11.48
CA ASP A 7 -0.98 4.55 -11.60
C ASP A 7 -2.16 3.80 -10.96
N ASN A 8 -2.18 2.46 -10.96
CA ASN A 8 -3.30 1.67 -10.44
C ASN A 8 -3.05 0.98 -9.09
N VAL A 9 -1.83 1.05 -8.54
CA VAL A 9 -1.51 0.42 -7.26
C VAL A 9 -2.35 0.99 -6.11
N ILE A 10 -2.61 2.30 -6.11
CA ILE A 10 -3.45 2.93 -5.09
C ILE A 10 -4.90 2.48 -5.26
N ASP A 11 -5.43 2.47 -6.48
CA ASP A 11 -6.80 1.99 -6.74
C ASP A 11 -7.01 0.55 -6.23
N LYS A 12 -6.00 -0.32 -6.37
CA LYS A 12 -6.05 -1.70 -5.86
C LYS A 12 -6.12 -1.76 -4.34
N VAL A 13 -5.35 -0.92 -3.66
CA VAL A 13 -5.40 -0.85 -2.19
C VAL A 13 -6.72 -0.26 -1.72
N GLU A 14 -7.27 0.75 -2.40
CA GLU A 14 -8.57 1.32 -2.07
C GLU A 14 -9.74 0.34 -2.30
N ASP A 15 -9.64 -0.50 -3.34
CA ASP A 15 -10.59 -1.60 -3.58
C ASP A 15 -10.51 -2.66 -2.46
N TYR A 16 -9.30 -3.04 -2.05
CA TYR A 16 -9.06 -3.95 -0.93
C TYR A 16 -9.63 -3.42 0.40
N GLU A 17 -9.39 -2.15 0.72
CA GLU A 17 -9.91 -1.50 1.94
C GLU A 17 -11.42 -1.22 1.84
N GLY A 18 -11.99 -1.23 0.63
CA GLY A 18 -13.38 -0.86 0.35
C GLY A 18 -13.68 0.63 0.55
N HIS A 19 -12.64 1.47 0.66
CA HIS A 19 -12.73 2.91 0.83
C HIS A 19 -11.43 3.60 0.38
N THR A 20 -11.52 4.91 0.15
CA THR A 20 -10.34 5.72 -0.24
C THR A 20 -9.38 5.88 0.93
N LEU A 21 -8.08 5.85 0.66
CA LEU A 21 -7.04 5.97 1.69
C LEU A 21 -7.15 7.29 2.47
N ASP A 22 -7.11 7.21 3.80
CA ASP A 22 -7.31 8.39 4.64
C ASP A 22 -6.05 9.28 4.72
N THR A 23 -5.90 10.15 3.73
CA THR A 23 -4.81 11.14 3.67
C THR A 23 -4.97 12.27 4.71
N SER A 24 -6.11 12.32 5.39
CA SER A 24 -6.37 13.31 6.45
C SER A 24 -5.63 12.93 7.73
N THR A 25 -5.61 11.65 8.11
CA THR A 25 -4.92 11.13 9.30
C THR A 25 -3.51 10.65 8.96
N TYR A 26 -3.30 10.01 7.82
CA TYR A 26 -2.02 9.39 7.47
C TYR A 26 -1.29 10.12 6.34
N LYS A 27 0.02 9.86 6.28
CA LYS A 27 0.90 10.28 5.18
C LYS A 27 1.44 9.04 4.47
N TYR A 28 0.96 8.81 3.26
CA TYR A 28 1.40 7.72 2.41
C TYR A 28 2.68 8.11 1.66
N LYS A 29 3.65 7.19 1.61
CA LYS A 29 4.82 7.32 0.72
C LYS A 29 4.44 6.95 -0.71
N GLU A 30 5.27 7.38 -1.65
CA GLU A 30 5.12 7.01 -3.05
C GLU A 30 5.31 5.49 -3.22
N PRO A 31 4.46 4.81 -4.00
CA PRO A 31 4.64 3.41 -4.34
C PRO A 31 5.93 3.16 -5.14
N GLU A 32 6.66 2.13 -4.73
CA GLU A 32 7.89 1.67 -5.35
C GLU A 32 7.76 0.22 -5.81
N GLN A 33 8.32 -0.09 -6.98
CA GLN A 33 8.34 -1.45 -7.51
C GLN A 33 9.65 -2.14 -7.12
N ASN A 34 9.57 -3.38 -6.62
CA ASN A 34 10.74 -4.21 -6.34
C ASN A 34 11.18 -5.03 -7.57
N GLU A 35 12.28 -5.77 -7.44
CA GLU A 35 12.85 -6.58 -8.53
C GLU A 35 11.93 -7.74 -8.96
N ASP A 36 11.08 -8.23 -8.05
CA ASP A 36 10.07 -9.26 -8.29
C ASP A 36 8.82 -8.74 -9.02
N GLY A 37 8.74 -7.41 -9.21
CA GLY A 37 7.64 -6.73 -9.90
C GLY A 37 6.45 -6.39 -9.02
N GLU A 38 6.56 -6.60 -7.71
CA GLU A 38 5.58 -6.23 -6.69
C GLU A 38 5.70 -4.74 -6.38
N TRP A 39 4.60 -4.12 -5.99
CA TRP A 39 4.54 -2.72 -5.62
C TRP A 39 4.31 -2.58 -4.13
N GLY A 40 5.08 -1.73 -3.45
CA GLY A 40 4.92 -1.48 -2.03
C GLY A 40 4.95 0.00 -1.68
N PHE A 41 4.23 0.37 -0.62
CA PHE A 41 4.34 1.67 0.02
C PHE A 41 4.01 1.58 1.51
N SER A 42 4.67 2.43 2.29
CA SER A 42 4.38 2.60 3.72
C SER A 42 3.62 3.89 3.97
N PHE A 43 2.91 3.95 5.10
CA PHE A 43 2.25 5.16 5.56
C PHE A 43 2.57 5.41 7.04
N THR A 44 2.70 6.69 7.38
CA THR A 44 2.96 7.14 8.75
C THR A 44 1.77 7.90 9.29
N ASP A 45 1.67 8.01 10.61
CA ASP A 45 0.76 8.96 11.25
C ASP A 45 1.32 10.41 11.15
N LYS A 46 0.70 11.36 11.87
CA LYS A 46 1.08 12.79 11.86
C LYS A 46 2.35 13.09 12.64
N ASP A 47 2.65 12.30 13.66
CA ASP A 47 3.88 12.36 14.43
C ASP A 47 5.04 11.71 13.66
N GLY A 48 4.73 10.90 12.64
CA GLY A 48 5.69 10.35 11.68
C GLY A 48 6.11 8.93 12.02
N ASP A 49 5.42 8.28 12.95
CA ASP A 49 5.59 6.87 13.28
C ASP A 49 4.96 5.99 12.19
N LEU A 50 5.56 4.83 11.94
CA LEU A 50 5.05 3.89 10.95
C LEU A 50 3.69 3.37 11.42
N ALA A 51 2.65 3.59 10.62
CA ALA A 51 1.31 3.08 10.92
C ALA A 51 0.99 1.79 10.16
N GLY A 52 1.71 1.54 9.05
CA GLY A 52 1.61 0.29 8.31
C GLY A 52 2.20 0.40 6.91
N SER A 53 2.03 -0.67 6.14
CA SER A 53 2.43 -0.73 4.75
C SER A 53 1.57 -1.67 3.93
N TYR A 54 1.64 -1.53 2.62
CA TYR A 54 0.96 -2.40 1.65
C TYR A 54 1.99 -2.99 0.70
N ILE A 55 1.77 -4.25 0.32
CA ILE A 55 2.41 -4.90 -0.82
C ILE A 55 1.31 -5.38 -1.75
N VAL A 56 1.44 -5.05 -3.03
CA VAL A 56 0.55 -5.48 -4.11
C VAL A 56 1.38 -6.32 -5.06
N ASP A 57 1.05 -7.60 -5.16
CA ASP A 57 1.81 -8.49 -6.04
C ASP A 57 1.46 -8.27 -7.52
N LYS A 58 2.18 -8.98 -8.40
CA LYS A 58 2.03 -8.88 -9.87
C LYS A 58 0.65 -9.27 -10.39
N ASP A 59 -0.09 -10.11 -9.67
CA ASP A 59 -1.45 -10.55 -9.98
C ASP A 59 -2.49 -9.56 -9.43
N GLY A 60 -2.08 -8.71 -8.50
CA GLY A 60 -2.84 -7.60 -7.96
C GLY A 60 -3.48 -7.90 -6.61
N ASP A 61 -3.09 -9.00 -5.95
CA ASP A 61 -3.53 -9.25 -4.59
C ASP A 61 -2.78 -8.33 -3.62
N VAL A 62 -3.51 -7.81 -2.65
CA VAL A 62 -3.02 -6.82 -1.68
C VAL A 62 -2.80 -7.51 -0.36
N THR A 63 -1.60 -7.32 0.22
CA THR A 63 -1.30 -7.67 1.60
C THR A 63 -1.01 -6.39 2.38
N LYS A 64 -1.72 -6.21 3.48
CA LYS A 64 -1.50 -5.12 4.44
C LYS A 64 -0.62 -5.61 5.57
N TYR A 65 0.25 -4.73 6.06
CA TYR A 65 1.12 -4.96 7.19
C TYR A 65 0.91 -3.86 8.23
N ASP A 66 0.94 -4.24 9.50
CA ASP A 66 0.84 -3.33 10.63
C ASP A 66 2.14 -2.53 10.85
N GLU A 67 2.19 -1.74 11.93
CA GLU A 67 3.36 -0.95 12.33
C GLU A 67 4.62 -1.79 12.62
N ASN A 68 4.46 -3.08 12.93
CA ASN A 68 5.55 -4.00 13.23
C ASN A 68 6.04 -4.76 11.98
N GLY A 69 5.29 -4.67 10.88
CA GLY A 69 5.54 -5.44 9.66
C GLY A 69 4.91 -6.83 9.69
N ASP A 70 3.95 -7.07 10.59
CA ASP A 70 3.16 -8.30 10.61
C ASP A 70 1.93 -8.16 9.70
N PRO A 71 1.57 -9.20 8.92
CA PRO A 71 0.43 -9.13 8.01
C PRO A 71 -0.91 -9.07 8.76
N GLU A 72 -1.84 -8.23 8.28
CA GLU A 72 -3.20 -8.02 8.82
C GLU A 72 -4.27 -8.89 8.12
#